data_AF-A0A8J7AVX6-F1
#
_entry.id   AF-A0A8J7AVX6-F1
#
_cell.length_a   1.000
_cell.length_b   1.000
_cell.length_c   1.000
_cell.angle_alpha   90.00
_cell.angle_beta   90.00
_cell.angle_gamma   90.00
#
_symmetry.space_group_name_H-M   'P 1'
#
loop_
_entity.id
_entity.type
_entity.pdbx_description
1 polymer ?
#
loop_
_entity_poly.entity_id
_entity_poly.type
_entity_poly.pdbx_seq_one_letter_code
_entity_poly.pdbx_strand_id
1 'polypeptide(L)'
;MSLFPIILAVVIVVAVFCWLTGYRLPIQRRPLGQSSSHQLGRGVNRSTRQQLMRRVGGNAAVAQRLVERVKMQNPGRSEQWCWEKAIYDIERDRRA
;
A
#
# COMPACT_ATOMS: atom_id res chain seq x y z
N MET A 1 -2.25 37.41 -16.49
CA MET A 1 -1.59 36.52 -15.52
C MET A 1 -1.85 35.09 -15.94
N SER A 2 -0.88 34.42 -16.55
CA SER A 2 -1.07 33.11 -17.18
C SER A 2 -1.20 32.03 -16.10
N LEU A 3 -2.31 31.27 -16.09
CA LEU A 3 -2.59 30.21 -15.11
C LEU A 3 -1.89 28.87 -15.42
N PHE A 4 -1.28 28.76 -16.61
CA PHE A 4 -0.52 27.60 -17.07
C PHE A 4 0.53 27.04 -16.08
N PRO A 5 1.41 27.85 -15.44
CA PRO A 5 2.39 27.32 -14.49
C PRO A 5 1.74 26.73 -13.24
N ILE A 6 0.59 27.26 -12.82
CA ILE A 6 -0.15 26.78 -11.64
C ILE A 6 -0.76 25.40 -11.94
N ILE A 7 -1.38 25.24 -13.11
CA ILE A 7 -1.96 23.96 -13.55
C ILE A 7 -0.87 22.89 -13.63
N LEU A 8 0.29 23.22 -14.21
CA LEU A 8 1.41 22.30 -14.34
C LEU A 8 1.97 21.86 -12.98
N ALA A 9 2.10 22.79 -12.04
CA ALA A 9 2.54 22.48 -10.68
C ALA A 9 1.55 21.54 -9.96
N VAL A 10 0.24 21.79 -10.08
CA VAL A 10 -0.79 20.92 -9.49
C VAL A 10 -0.74 19.51 -10.08
N VAL A 11 -0.58 19.37 -11.40
CA VAL A 11 -0.46 18.07 -12.07
C VAL A 11 0.76 17.29 -11.57
N ILE A 12 1.90 17.95 -11.39
CA ILE A 12 3.12 17.32 -10.86
C ILE A 12 2.92 16.90 -9.41
N VAL A 13 2.36 17.76 -8.56
CA VAL A 13 2.08 17.43 -7.16
C VAL A 13 1.11 16.26 -7.08
N VAL A 14 0.05 16.23 -7.89
CA VAL A 14 -0.88 15.10 -7.96
C VAL A 14 -0.20 13.86 -8.51
N ALA A 15 0.66 13.95 -9.52
CA ALA A 15 1.39 12.79 -10.05
C ALA A 15 2.40 12.22 -9.04
N VAL A 16 3.13 13.07 -8.34
CA VAL A 16 4.05 12.70 -7.26
C VAL A 16 3.26 12.14 -6.07
N PHE A 17 2.16 12.78 -5.69
CA PHE A 17 1.27 12.28 -4.65
C PHE A 17 0.69 10.93 -5.05
N CYS A 18 0.20 10.76 -6.28
CA CYS A 18 -0.29 9.51 -6.84
C CYS A 18 0.78 8.43 -6.86
N TRP A 19 2.01 8.78 -7.22
CA TRP A 19 3.14 7.86 -7.21
C TRP A 19 3.53 7.45 -5.78
N LEU A 20 3.59 8.41 -4.85
CA LEU A 20 3.90 8.17 -3.44
C LEU A 20 2.80 7.35 -2.74
N THR A 21 1.53 7.64 -3.05
CA THR A 21 0.36 6.95 -2.51
C THR A 21 0.03 5.64 -3.24
N GLY A 22 0.84 5.23 -4.22
CA GLY A 22 0.69 3.94 -4.87
C GLY A 22 -0.58 3.85 -5.72
N TYR A 23 -0.97 4.93 -6.40
CA TYR A 23 -1.80 4.85 -7.61
C TYR A 23 -0.98 4.22 -8.73
N ARG A 24 -0.54 2.98 -8.51
CA ARG A 24 -0.49 2.03 -9.59
C ARG A 24 -1.95 1.93 -10.05
N LEU A 25 -2.22 2.33 -11.29
CA LEU A 25 -3.36 1.79 -12.03
C LEU A 25 -3.50 0.32 -11.62
N PRO A 26 -4.70 -0.18 -11.28
CA PRO A 26 -4.88 -1.55 -10.88
C PRO A 26 -4.43 -2.45 -12.04
N ILE A 27 -3.14 -2.78 -12.09
CA ILE A 27 -2.60 -3.82 -12.94
C ILE A 27 -3.07 -5.08 -12.24
N GLN A 28 -4.29 -5.44 -12.61
CA GLN A 28 -5.03 -6.60 -12.19
C GLN A 28 -4.34 -7.84 -12.75
N ARG A 29 -3.13 -8.15 -12.27
CA ARG A 29 -2.61 -9.52 -12.30
C ARG A 29 -3.35 -10.30 -11.22
N ARG A 30 -4.64 -10.57 -11.48
CA ARG A 30 -5.36 -11.65 -10.79
C ARG A 30 -4.80 -12.95 -11.36
N PRO A 31 -4.01 -13.75 -10.62
CA PRO A 31 -4.10 -15.18 -10.82
C PRO A 31 -5.54 -15.56 -10.43
N LEU A 32 -6.23 -16.12 -11.41
CA LEU A 32 -7.59 -16.62 -11.32
C LEU A 32 -7.65 -17.67 -10.20
N GLY A 33 -8.40 -17.40 -9.13
CA GLY A 33 -8.58 -18.38 -8.07
C GLY A 33 -8.93 -17.88 -6.67
N GLN A 34 -9.85 -16.91 -6.52
CA GLN A 34 -10.67 -16.86 -5.30
C GLN A 34 -11.86 -15.93 -5.51
N SER A 35 -12.93 -16.52 -6.03
CA SER A 35 -14.28 -15.97 -5.85
C SER A 35 -14.70 -16.17 -4.39
N SER A 36 -15.48 -15.20 -3.92
CA SER A 36 -16.44 -15.33 -2.82
C SER A 36 -15.81 -15.35 -1.42
N SER A 37 -15.96 -14.30 -0.62
CA SER A 37 -17.26 -13.80 -0.19
C SER A 37 -17.07 -12.46 0.53
N HIS A 38 -18.13 -11.66 0.47
CA HIS A 38 -18.26 -10.36 1.10
C HIS A 38 -17.65 -10.28 2.51
N GLN A 39 -16.94 -9.18 2.74
CA GLN A 39 -16.93 -8.40 3.97
C GLN A 39 -17.76 -9.03 5.10
N LEU A 40 -17.10 -9.64 6.09
CA LEU A 40 -17.51 -9.74 7.51
C LEU A 40 -16.46 -10.61 8.23
N GLY A 41 -15.54 -9.99 8.99
CA GLY A 41 -14.73 -10.72 9.98
C GLY A 41 -13.21 -10.49 9.98
N ARG A 42 -12.78 -9.27 10.36
CA ARG A 42 -11.67 -9.04 11.33
C ARG A 42 -10.24 -9.54 11.01
N GLY A 43 -9.91 -10.00 9.81
CA GLY A 43 -8.56 -10.54 9.55
C GLY A 43 -7.94 -10.13 8.21
N VAL A 44 -6.68 -9.68 8.26
CA VAL A 44 -5.78 -9.58 7.10
C VAL A 44 -5.48 -10.98 6.56
N ASN A 45 -5.35 -11.11 5.24
CA ASN A 45 -5.03 -12.38 4.61
C ASN A 45 -3.72 -12.96 5.19
N ARG A 46 -3.75 -14.25 5.56
CA ARG A 46 -2.61 -14.96 6.15
C ARG A 46 -1.40 -14.93 5.22
N SER A 47 -1.61 -14.98 3.90
CA SER A 47 -0.53 -14.90 2.91
C SER A 47 0.19 -13.55 2.97
N THR A 48 -0.55 -12.45 3.03
CA THR A 48 -0.01 -11.08 3.16
C THR A 48 0.76 -10.94 4.48
N ARG A 49 0.22 -11.44 5.58
CA ARG A 49 0.91 -11.44 6.87
C ARG A 49 2.21 -12.22 6.81
N GLN A 50 2.20 -13.43 6.26
CA GLN A 50 3.39 -14.26 6.12
C GLN A 50 4.42 -13.64 5.18
N GLN A 51 3.99 -13.00 4.10
CA GLN A 51 4.87 -12.29 3.19
C GLN A 51 5.58 -11.13 3.89
N LEU A 52 4.85 -10.29 4.62
CA LEU A 52 5.46 -9.21 5.39
C LEU A 52 6.46 -9.76 6.41
N MET A 53 6.09 -10.82 7.15
CA MET A 53 6.98 -11.49 8.11
C MET A 53 8.26 -11.99 7.45
N ARG A 54 8.17 -12.64 6.28
CA ARG A 54 9.34 -13.09 5.51
C ARG A 54 10.22 -11.94 5.07
N ARG A 55 9.63 -10.79 4.73
CA ARG A 55 10.41 -9.58 4.41
C ARG A 55 11.15 -9.13 5.67
N VAL A 56 10.49 -8.87 6.78
CA VAL A 56 11.13 -8.37 8.01
C VAL A 56 11.99 -9.41 8.77
N GLY A 57 12.37 -10.53 8.14
CA GLY A 57 13.20 -11.57 8.76
C GLY A 57 12.53 -12.28 9.93
N GLY A 58 11.20 -12.34 9.96
CA GLY A 58 10.41 -12.92 11.05
C GLY A 58 10.18 -11.96 12.22
N ASN A 59 10.66 -10.72 12.17
CA ASN A 59 10.47 -9.74 13.25
C ASN A 59 9.04 -9.17 13.27
N ALA A 60 8.16 -9.79 14.05
CA ALA A 60 6.76 -9.40 14.14
C ALA A 60 6.55 -7.97 14.64
N ALA A 61 7.41 -7.47 15.54
CA ALA A 61 7.31 -6.12 16.06
C ALA A 61 7.59 -5.08 14.97
N VAL A 62 8.58 -5.33 14.10
CA VAL A 62 8.88 -4.46 12.95
C VAL A 62 7.73 -4.48 11.94
N ALA A 63 7.18 -5.65 11.64
CA ALA A 63 6.02 -5.77 10.75
C ALA A 63 4.82 -4.96 11.26
N GLN A 64 4.49 -5.08 12.55
CA GLN A 64 3.37 -4.34 13.15
C GLN A 64 3.60 -2.83 13.12
N ARG A 65 4.79 -2.36 13.53
CA ARG A 65 5.13 -0.93 13.48
C ARG A 65 5.01 -0.35 12.07
N LEU A 66 5.38 -1.12 11.06
CA LEU A 66 5.29 -0.68 9.66
C LEU A 66 3.83 -0.52 9.23
N VAL A 67 2.99 -1.51 9.51
CA VAL A 67 1.55 -1.46 9.22
C VAL A 67 0.88 -0.32 9.97
N GLU A 68 1.22 -0.13 11.25
CA GLU A 68 0.64 0.93 12.08
C GLU A 68 1.02 2.32 11.57
N ARG A 69 2.28 2.51 11.18
CA ARG A 69 2.74 3.72 10.50
C ARG A 69 1.94 3.99 9.22
N VAL A 70 1.67 2.96 8.42
CA VAL A 70 0.86 3.10 7.19
C VAL A 70 -0.59 3.44 7.51
N LYS A 71 -1.18 2.79 8.52
CA LYS A 71 -2.56 3.02 8.98
C LYS A 71 -2.75 4.44 9.52
N MET A 72 -1.80 4.95 10.31
CA MET A 72 -1.83 6.33 10.82
C MET A 72 -1.77 7.37 9.69
N GLN A 73 -0.97 7.11 8.65
CA GLN A 73 -0.88 8.00 7.49
C GLN A 73 -2.08 7.91 6.55
N ASN A 74 -2.85 6.82 6.62
CA ASN A 74 -3.96 6.55 5.70
C ASN A 74 -5.24 6.19 6.47
N PRO A 75 -5.76 7.10 7.31
CA PRO A 75 -7.02 6.88 8.02
C PRO A 75 -8.15 6.79 6.99
N GLY A 76 -8.78 5.62 6.88
CA GLY A 76 -9.85 5.35 5.90
C GLY A 76 -9.53 4.25 4.88
N ARG A 77 -8.30 3.71 4.88
CA ARG A 77 -7.96 2.50 4.11
C ARG A 77 -8.25 1.23 4.91
N SER A 78 -8.47 0.13 4.19
CA SER A 78 -8.67 -1.17 4.82
C SER A 78 -7.38 -1.67 5.48
N GLU A 79 -7.50 -2.51 6.50
CA GLU A 79 -6.34 -3.12 7.15
C GLU A 79 -5.51 -3.93 6.15
N GLN A 80 -6.18 -4.71 5.29
CA GLN A 80 -5.53 -5.45 4.20
C GLN A 80 -4.65 -4.54 3.32
N TRP A 81 -5.17 -3.38 2.92
CA TRP A 81 -4.42 -2.41 2.13
C TRP A 81 -3.19 -1.89 2.89
N CYS A 82 -3.30 -1.64 4.19
CA CYS A 82 -2.17 -1.18 5.01
C CYS A 82 -1.06 -2.23 5.07
N TRP A 83 -1.41 -3.52 5.15
CA TRP A 83 -0.44 -4.62 5.13
C TRP A 83 0.24 -4.79 3.77
N GLU A 84 -0.51 -4.71 2.68
CA GLU A 84 0.04 -4.77 1.32
C GLU A 84 0.98 -3.59 1.05
N LYS A 85 0.60 -2.39 1.49
CA LYS A 85 1.42 -1.19 1.36
C LYS A 85 2.71 -1.27 2.18
N ALA A 86 2.63 -1.79 3.41
CA ALA A 86 3.82 -2.06 4.23
C ALA A 86 4.81 -3.02 3.53
N ILE A 87 4.32 -4.07 2.86
CA ILE A 87 5.17 -4.98 2.05
C ILE A 87 5.80 -4.22 0.89
N TYR A 88 5.03 -3.40 0.19
CA TYR A 88 5.54 -2.62 -0.93
C TYR A 88 6.65 -1.66 -0.51
N ASP A 89 6.47 -0.95 0.62
CA ASP A 89 7.44 0.03 1.10
C ASP A 89 8.77 -0.66 1.46
N ILE A 90 8.75 -1.80 2.17
CA ILE A 90 9.99 -2.54 2.49
C ILE A 90 10.64 -3.20 1.28
N GLU A 91 9.86 -3.61 0.27
CA GLU A 91 10.42 -4.13 -0.98
C GLU A 91 11.05 -3.03 -1.83
N ARG A 92 10.49 -1.81 -1.77
CA ARG A 92 11.06 -0.63 -2.42
C ARG A 92 12.38 -0.23 -1.78
N ASP A 93 12.43 -0.17 -0.45
CA ASP A 93 13.63 0.22 0.29
C ASP A 93 14.81 -0.74 0.09
N ARG A 94 14.56 -2.01 -0.25
CA ARG A 94 15.62 -2.99 -0.59
C ARG A 94 16.17 -2.87 -2.00
N ARG A 95 15.42 -2.25 -2.91
CA ARG A 95 15.80 -2.10 -4.31
C ARG A 95 16.50 -0.77 -4.58
N ALA A 96 16.45 0.15 -3.62
CA ALA A 96 17.20 1.40 -3.62
C ALA A 96 18.62 1.16 -3.09
#